data_AF-A0A6G8U0S1-F1
#
_entry.id   AF-A0A6G8U0S1-F1
#
_cell.length_a   1.000
_cell.length_b   1.000
_cell.length_c   1.000
_cell.angle_alpha   90.00
_cell.angle_beta   90.00
_cell.angle_gamma   90.00
#
_symmetry.space_group_name_H-M   'P 1'
#
loop_
_entity.id
_entity.type
_entity.pdbx_description
1 polymer ?
#
loop_
_entity_poly.entity_id
_entity_poly.type
_entity_poly.pdbx_seq_one_letter_code
_entity_poly.pdbx_strand_id
1 'polypeptide(L)'
;MTATTSDPFDGIVRLVLDTARFGFDLDHIAMTTRPDGGRSIRMVIDVQPSADCADITERLSRHPAITELCVVELTREDLGQAVVVAPGPANERILP
;
A
#
# COMPACT_ATOMS: atom_id res chain seq x y z
N MET A 1 2.77 1.66 4.15
CA MET A 1 3.11 2.10 2.78
C MET A 1 1.89 2.11 1.85
N THR A 2 1.90 2.96 0.84
CA THR A 2 0.88 3.03 -0.23
C THR A 2 1.57 3.10 -1.59
N ALA A 3 1.13 2.28 -2.54
CA ALA A 3 1.66 2.22 -3.90
C ALA A 3 0.55 2.43 -4.93
N THR A 4 0.89 3.08 -6.04
CA THR A 4 0.10 3.04 -7.28
C THR A 4 0.83 2.18 -8.29
N THR A 5 0.07 1.49 -9.13
CA THR A 5 0.63 0.54 -10.09
C THR A 5 -0.15 0.54 -11.39
N SER A 6 0.58 0.29 -12.48
CA SER A 6 0.03 0.12 -13.83
C SER A 6 -0.63 -1.25 -14.02
N ASP A 7 -0.21 -2.26 -13.25
CA ASP A 7 -0.83 -3.59 -13.18
C ASP A 7 -1.04 -3.97 -11.70
N PRO A 8 -2.29 -3.94 -11.20
CA PRO A 8 -2.58 -4.18 -9.79
C PRO A 8 -2.17 -5.56 -9.28
N PHE A 9 -2.24 -6.60 -10.11
CA PHE A 9 -1.93 -7.96 -9.69
C PHE A 9 -0.43 -8.22 -9.73
N ASP A 10 0.26 -7.73 -10.76
CA ASP A 10 1.72 -7.81 -10.79
C ASP A 10 2.33 -6.96 -9.66
N GLY A 11 1.83 -5.74 -9.46
CA GLY A 11 2.25 -4.84 -8.40
C GLY A 11 2.08 -5.45 -6.99
N ILE A 12 0.94 -6.07 -6.70
CA ILE A 12 0.69 -6.65 -5.37
C ILE A 12 1.57 -7.88 -5.11
N VAL A 13 1.66 -8.81 -6.07
CA VAL A 13 2.51 -10.01 -5.96
C VAL A 13 3.95 -9.58 -5.75
N ARG A 14 4.40 -8.57 -6.49
CA ARG A 14 5.76 -8.08 -6.37
C ARG A 14 6.05 -7.46 -5.01
N LEU A 15 5.21 -6.55 -4.54
CA LEU A 15 5.41 -5.90 -3.25
C LEU A 15 5.49 -6.94 -2.14
N VAL A 16 4.63 -7.96 -2.16
CA VAL A 16 4.64 -9.06 -1.18
C VAL A 16 5.94 -9.89 -1.27
N LEU A 17 6.40 -10.20 -2.48
CA LEU A 17 7.65 -10.94 -2.67
C LEU A 17 8.88 -10.13 -2.23
N ASP A 18 8.93 -8.84 -2.54
CA ASP A 18 10.02 -7.97 -2.14
C ASP A 18 10.03 -7.76 -0.61
N THR A 19 8.86 -7.64 0.04
CA THR A 19 8.79 -7.60 1.52
C THR A 19 9.38 -8.86 2.14
N ALA A 20 9.01 -10.05 1.62
CA ALA A 20 9.58 -11.31 2.09
C ALA A 20 11.09 -11.40 1.83
N ARG A 21 11.56 -10.96 0.66
CA ARG A 21 12.97 -10.94 0.28
C ARG A 21 13.82 -10.06 1.20
N PHE A 22 13.27 -8.94 1.64
CA PHE A 22 13.96 -8.01 2.54
C PHE A 22 13.81 -8.38 4.02
N GLY A 23 13.05 -9.44 4.34
CA GLY A 23 12.84 -9.90 5.70
C GLY A 23 11.90 -8.99 6.50
N PHE A 24 10.95 -8.34 5.83
CA PHE A 24 9.88 -7.59 6.47
C PHE A 24 8.66 -8.49 6.64
N ASP A 25 8.04 -8.44 7.82
CA ASP A 25 6.81 -9.19 8.06
C ASP A 25 5.62 -8.41 7.51
N LEU A 26 4.69 -9.10 6.85
CA LEU A 26 3.49 -8.48 6.29
C LEU A 26 2.33 -8.61 7.29
N ASP A 27 1.87 -7.48 7.80
CA ASP A 27 0.76 -7.41 8.75
C ASP A 27 -0.60 -7.22 8.02
N HIS A 28 -0.66 -6.23 7.14
CA HIS A 28 -1.89 -5.92 6.39
C HIS A 28 -1.63 -5.60 4.93
N ILE A 29 -2.59 -5.98 4.09
CA ILE A 29 -2.63 -5.62 2.67
C ILE A 29 -4.06 -5.35 2.22
N ALA A 30 -4.24 -4.27 1.50
CA ALA A 30 -5.52 -3.88 0.92
C ALA A 30 -5.31 -3.27 -0.47
N MET A 31 -6.26 -3.50 -1.36
CA MET A 31 -6.30 -2.88 -2.68
C MET A 31 -7.61 -2.11 -2.82
N THR A 32 -7.50 -0.85 -3.22
CA THR A 32 -8.64 0.06 -3.35
C THR A 32 -8.75 0.57 -4.78
N THR A 33 -9.98 0.61 -5.30
CA THR A 33 -10.27 1.31 -6.57
C THR A 33 -10.30 2.80 -6.31
N ARG A 34 -9.49 3.55 -7.07
CA ARG A 34 -9.53 5.01 -7.07
C ARG A 34 -10.68 5.51 -7.96
N PRO A 35 -11.20 6.73 -7.73
CA PRO A 35 -12.27 7.30 -8.56
C PRO A 35 -11.93 7.45 -10.04
N ASP A 36 -10.63 7.53 -10.38
CA ASP A 36 -10.11 7.60 -11.75
C ASP A 36 -10.07 6.22 -12.45
N GLY A 37 -10.53 5.16 -11.79
CA GLY A 37 -10.48 3.79 -12.29
C GLY A 37 -9.14 3.08 -12.04
N GLY A 38 -8.13 3.81 -11.57
CA GLY A 38 -6.85 3.26 -11.15
C GLY A 38 -6.98 2.43 -9.88
N ARG A 39 -5.91 1.69 -9.55
CA ARG A 39 -5.82 0.94 -8.28
C ARG A 39 -4.71 1.53 -7.42
N SER A 40 -4.91 1.48 -6.12
CA SER A 40 -3.86 1.72 -5.12
C SER A 40 -3.78 0.51 -4.19
N ILE A 41 -2.56 0.20 -3.77
CA ILE A 41 -2.25 -0.88 -2.84
C ILE A 41 -1.77 -0.23 -1.56
N ARG A 42 -2.39 -0.55 -0.43
CA ARG A 42 -1.92 -0.17 0.90
C ARG A 42 -1.40 -1.42 1.58
N MET A 43 -0.19 -1.34 2.13
CA MET A 43 0.42 -2.41 2.90
C MET A 43 0.96 -1.87 4.22
N VAL A 44 0.86 -2.67 5.27
CA VAL A 44 1.51 -2.44 6.55
C VAL A 44 2.50 -3.58 6.75
N ILE A 45 3.74 -3.21 7.01
CA ILE A 45 4.85 -4.15 7.18
C ILE A 45 5.56 -3.83 8.49
N ASP A 46 5.99 -4.87 9.19
CA ASP A 46 6.85 -4.74 10.34
C ASP A 46 8.31 -4.83 9.89
N VAL A 47 9.12 -3.91 10.41
CA VAL A 47 10.53 -3.76 10.06
C VAL A 47 11.37 -3.68 11.32
N GLN A 48 12.66 -3.98 11.21
CA GLN A 48 13.58 -3.80 12.33
C GLN A 48 13.68 -2.30 12.69
N PRO A 49 13.92 -1.94 13.97
CA PRO A 49 14.00 -0.54 14.41
C PRO A 49 15.08 0.31 13.69
N SER A 50 16.06 -0.34 13.05
CA SER A 50 17.11 0.31 12.28
C SER A 50 16.76 0.50 10.80
N ALA A 51 15.59 0.07 10.36
CA ALA A 51 15.18 0.18 8.96
C ALA A 51 14.78 1.63 8.63
N ASP A 52 15.32 2.13 7.52
CA ASP A 52 15.03 3.48 7.03
C ASP A 52 13.92 3.44 5.97
N CYS A 53 12.91 4.28 6.15
CA CYS A 53 11.81 4.44 5.20
C CYS A 53 12.30 4.87 3.80
N ALA A 54 13.38 5.66 3.72
CA ALA A 54 13.92 6.09 2.43
C ALA A 54 14.53 4.90 1.66
N ASP A 55 15.33 4.07 2.32
CA ASP A 55 15.90 2.84 1.74
C ASP A 55 14.81 1.84 1.34
N ILE A 56 13.77 1.65 2.18
CA ILE A 56 12.62 0.81 1.84
C ILE A 56 11.90 1.35 0.60
N THR A 57 11.65 2.66 0.54
CA THR A 57 11.02 3.31 -0.61
C THR A 57 11.85 3.11 -1.86
N GLU A 58 13.17 3.33 -1.79
CA GLU A 58 14.06 3.16 -2.93
C GLU A 58 14.06 1.71 -3.43
N ARG A 59 14.15 0.73 -2.53
CA ARG A 59 14.16 -0.69 -2.90
C ARG A 59 12.86 -1.13 -3.57
N LEU A 60 11.72 -0.75 -3.01
CA LEU A 60 10.40 -1.17 -3.50
C LEU A 60 9.94 -0.39 -4.74
N SER A 61 10.41 0.85 -4.93
CA SER A 61 10.05 1.69 -6.09
C SER A 61 10.78 1.33 -7.38
N ARG A 62 11.88 0.56 -7.31
CA ARG A 62 12.65 0.12 -8.50
C ARG A 62 11.87 -0.82 -9.43
N HIS A 63 10.66 -1.24 -9.07
CA HIS A 63 9.88 -2.16 -9.89
C HIS A 63 9.10 -1.44 -11.00
N PRO A 64 9.15 -1.91 -12.27
CA PRO A 64 8.48 -1.24 -13.39
C PRO A 64 6.97 -1.10 -13.27
N ALA A 65 6.31 -2.01 -12.54
CA ALA A 65 4.88 -1.95 -12.30
C ALA A 65 4.49 -0.89 -11.26
N ILE A 66 5.42 -0.42 -10.44
CA ILE A 66 5.15 0.58 -9.39
C ILE A 66 5.36 1.96 -10.00
N THR A 67 4.27 2.72 -10.13
CA THR A 67 4.30 4.06 -10.72
C THR A 67 4.59 5.12 -9.67
N GLU A 68 4.08 4.93 -8.45
CA GLU A 68 4.34 5.79 -7.30
C GLU A 68 4.35 4.94 -6.03
N LEU A 69 5.20 5.30 -5.08
CA LEU A 69 5.28 4.65 -3.77
C LEU A 69 5.53 5.68 -2.67
N CYS A 70 4.77 5.56 -1.59
CA CYS A 70 4.93 6.34 -0.38
C CYS A 70 5.04 5.41 0.82
N VAL A 71 6.17 5.49 1.53
CA VAL A 71 6.42 4.77 2.79
C VAL A 71 6.45 5.81 3.90
N VAL A 72 5.68 5.54 4.95
CA VAL A 72 5.63 6.34 6.17
C VAL A 72 5.71 5.38 7.35
N GLU A 73 6.39 5.81 8.40
CA GLU A 73 6.34 5.15 9.69
C GLU A 73 4.95 5.36 10.31
N LEU A 74 4.40 4.31 10.91
CA LEU A 74 3.09 4.34 11.56
C LEU A 74 3.29 4.14 13.04
N THR A 75 2.60 4.93 13.86
CA THR A 75 2.50 4.64 15.28
C THR A 75 1.47 3.51 15.50
N ARG A 76 1.50 2.89 16.69
CA ARG A 76 0.52 1.86 17.06
C ARG A 76 -0.93 2.38 17.04
N GLU A 77 -1.12 3.68 17.21
CA GLU A 77 -2.43 4.33 17.17
C GLU A 77 -2.94 4.47 15.72
N ASP A 78 -2.03 4.69 14.77
CA ASP A 78 -2.36 4.79 13.33
C ASP A 78 -2.75 3.45 12.70
N LEU A 79 -2.22 2.34 13.22
CA LEU A 79 -2.55 0.97 12.79
C LEU A 79 -4.06 0.68 12.87
N GLY A 80 -4.71 1.10 13.97
CA GLY A 80 -6.16 0.93 14.14
C GLY A 80 -6.99 1.70 13.11
N GLN A 81 -6.46 2.80 12.57
CA GLN A 81 -7.12 3.64 11.56
C GLN A 81 -6.79 3.18 10.13
N ALA A 82 -5.59 2.65 9.90
CA ALA A 82 -5.10 2.22 8.60
C ALA A 82 -5.86 1.00 8.03
N VAL A 83 -6.44 0.17 8.90
CA VAL A 83 -7.23 -1.03 8.54
C VAL A 83 -8.65 -0.66 8.09
N VAL A 84 -9.16 0.52 8.45
CA VAL A 84 -10.60 0.89 8.35
C VAL A 84 -10.94 1.70 7.10
N VAL A 85 -10.07 1.76 6.07
CA VAL A 85 -10.45 2.44 4.82
C VAL A 85 -11.40 1.57 3.99
N ALA A 86 -12.63 1.42 4.49
CA ALA A 86 -13.79 1.10 3.68
C ALA A 86 -14.00 2.24 2.66
N PRO A 87 -14.40 1.94 1.42
CA PRO A 87 -14.80 2.99 0.50
C PRO A 87 -15.98 3.74 1.14
N GLY A 88 -15.80 5.04 1.40
CA GLY A 88 -16.89 5.91 1.84
C GLY A 88 -18.08 5.78 0.88
N PRO A 89 -19.32 5.92 1.38
CA PRO A 89 -20.50 5.59 0.61
C PRO A 89 -20.50 6.38 -0.69
N ALA A 90 -20.58 5.64 -1.81
CA ALA A 90 -20.86 6.24 -3.11
C ALA A 90 -22.12 7.10 -2.93
N ASN A 91 -22.04 8.38 -3.27
CA ASN A 91 -23.20 9.25 -3.35
C ASN A 91 -24.18 8.63 -4.36
N GLU A 92 -25.12 7.84 -3.86
CA GLU A 92 -26.31 7.43 -4.59
C GLU A 92 -27.10 8.70 -4.85
N ARG A 93 -26.92 9.29 -6.04
CA ARG A 93 -27.90 10.21 -6.60
C ARG A 93 -29.19 9.42 -6.78
N ILE A 94 -30.07 9.51 -5.79
CA ILE A 94 -31.47 9.15 -5.94
C ILE A 94 -32.09 10.22 -6.85
N LEU A 95 -32.39 9.86 -8.09
CA LEU A 95 -33.33 10.59 -8.94
C LEU A 95 -34.74 10.11 -8.59
N PRO A 96 -35.65 11.06 -8.31
CA PRO A 96 -36.84 11.18 -9.14
C PRO A 96 -36.87 12.48 -9.95
#